data_AF-A0A0M7BUY7-F1
#
_entry.id   AF-A0A0M7BUY7-F1
#
_cell.length_a   1.000
_cell.length_b   1.000
_cell.length_c   1.000
_cell.angle_alpha   90.00
_cell.angle_beta   90.00
_cell.angle_gamma   90.00
#
_symmetry.space_group_name_H-M   'P 1'
#
loop_
_entity.id
_entity.type
_entity.pdbx_description
1 polymer ?
#
loop_
_entity_poly.entity_id
_entity_poly.type
_entity_poly.pdbx_seq_one_letter_code
_entity_poly.pdbx_strand_id
1 'polypeptide(L)'
;MIRLRVIGQAGCIAMAIFLGKAWGAQPTAGSARAAAAAAAAAQLKAIQASRQQAIRQLARQRTRQAVALSQTSGLLLLEAQMVGVQQRMGALRDGGKAGLWATGGGSRLHADTDDTPAFKARMGYGAVGGDYGWRLGRGSLYVGLYGGTGQADIDDGEIISGKLKRRFVGSYLTYFEENGWYVDLASQLGSLKSEIQVEMPEIDRVYDDEDTHQAFTGSIETGYHFALRDDWFVEPQAQLLYERSSQHSVVGRLGVRAGRDLSLSEDGRLQPYLTLSYLAQLAEDDEVDYGGESVEAALPGDRWRVGAGLAFDQGSHRAYADLRYGHGSDVSQETAVMLGYAYRF
;
A
#
# COMPACT_ATOMS: atom_id res chain seq x y z
N MET A 1 -61.52 14.36 1.61
CA MET A 1 -61.62 15.79 1.25
C MET A 1 -60.69 16.01 0.05
N ILE A 2 -61.25 16.10 -1.17
CA ILE A 2 -61.33 17.33 -2.01
C ILE A 2 -59.94 17.74 -2.54
N ARG A 3 -59.62 17.88 -3.84
CA ARG A 3 -60.29 17.67 -5.15
C ARG A 3 -59.20 17.69 -6.24
N LEU A 4 -59.47 17.00 -7.36
CA LEU A 4 -58.79 17.03 -8.66
C LEU A 4 -58.52 18.45 -9.24
N ARG A 5 -57.45 18.58 -10.05
CA ARG A 5 -57.59 18.91 -11.50
C ARG A 5 -56.31 18.69 -12.32
N VAL A 6 -56.45 17.82 -13.32
CA VAL A 6 -55.65 17.77 -14.56
C VAL A 6 -56.10 18.89 -15.48
N ILE A 7 -55.17 19.65 -16.08
CA ILE A 7 -55.39 20.39 -17.33
C ILE A 7 -54.09 20.34 -18.13
N GLY A 8 -54.16 19.71 -19.31
CA GLY A 8 -53.20 19.93 -20.38
C GLY A 8 -53.56 21.19 -21.16
N GLN A 9 -52.55 21.88 -21.67
CA GLN A 9 -52.73 22.82 -22.77
C GLN A 9 -51.58 22.70 -23.77
N ALA A 10 -51.93 22.22 -24.96
CA ALA A 10 -51.33 22.66 -26.19
C ALA A 10 -51.51 24.18 -26.30
N GLY A 11 -50.42 24.91 -26.53
CA GLY A 11 -50.40 26.36 -26.68
C GLY A 11 -49.54 26.74 -27.87
N CYS A 12 -50.21 27.23 -28.91
CA CYS A 12 -49.71 27.62 -30.21
C CYS A 12 -48.45 28.50 -30.18
N ILE A 13 -47.57 28.23 -31.15
CA ILE A 13 -46.54 29.15 -31.63
C ILE A 13 -47.26 30.41 -32.16
N ALA A 14 -47.26 31.48 -31.38
CA ALA A 14 -47.72 32.79 -31.82
C ALA A 14 -46.55 33.53 -32.50
N MET A 15 -46.64 33.55 -33.82
CA MET A 15 -45.82 34.35 -34.74
C MET A 15 -46.06 35.84 -34.46
N ALA A 16 -45.11 36.51 -33.81
CA ALA A 16 -45.14 37.96 -33.62
C ALA A 16 -44.78 38.66 -34.95
N ILE A 17 -45.81 39.15 -35.64
CA ILE A 17 -45.68 40.08 -36.77
C ILE A 17 -45.40 41.46 -36.16
N PHE A 18 -44.13 41.88 -36.17
CA PHE A 18 -43.76 43.28 -35.95
C PHE A 18 -43.87 44.04 -37.28
N LEU A 19 -44.90 44.87 -37.41
CA LEU A 19 -44.98 45.94 -38.40
C LEU A 19 -44.08 47.10 -37.96
N GLY A 20 -42.86 47.13 -38.50
CA GLY A 20 -41.97 48.28 -38.44
C GLY A 20 -41.27 48.43 -39.79
N LYS A 21 -41.76 49.35 -40.63
CA LYS A 21 -41.08 49.77 -41.87
C LYS A 21 -39.74 50.42 -41.51
N ALA A 22 -38.67 49.65 -41.61
CA ALA A 22 -37.33 50.16 -41.87
C ALA A 22 -36.84 49.45 -43.13
N TRP A 23 -36.48 50.23 -44.17
CA TRP A 23 -35.80 49.70 -45.35
C TRP A 23 -34.46 49.09 -44.91
N GLY A 24 -34.43 47.77 -44.83
CA GLY A 24 -33.24 46.94 -44.71
C GLY A 24 -33.46 45.70 -45.56
N ALA A 25 -32.55 45.44 -46.49
CA ALA A 25 -32.65 44.38 -47.49
C ALA A 25 -33.07 43.03 -46.86
N GLN A 26 -34.05 42.35 -47.47
CA GLN A 26 -34.36 40.96 -47.13
C GLN A 26 -33.08 40.12 -47.29
N PRO A 27 -32.70 39.31 -46.29
CA PRO A 27 -31.52 38.47 -46.39
C PRO A 27 -31.68 37.56 -47.61
N THR A 28 -30.78 37.70 -48.58
CA THR A 28 -30.75 36.83 -49.76
C THR A 28 -30.56 35.39 -49.29
N ALA A 29 -31.07 34.41 -50.04
CA ALA A 29 -30.93 32.98 -49.69
C ALA A 29 -29.47 32.57 -49.39
N GLY A 30 -28.48 33.27 -49.97
CA GLY A 30 -27.05 33.11 -49.66
C GLY A 30 -26.65 33.57 -48.25
N SER A 31 -27.21 34.68 -47.74
CA SER A 31 -26.92 35.20 -46.40
C SER A 31 -27.51 34.35 -45.27
N ALA A 32 -28.71 33.79 -45.46
CA ALA A 32 -29.32 32.84 -44.52
C ALA A 32 -28.54 31.51 -44.45
N ARG A 33 -28.05 31.03 -45.60
CA ARG A 33 -27.23 29.81 -45.68
C ARG A 33 -25.85 30.00 -45.04
N ALA A 34 -25.24 31.18 -45.18
CA ALA A 34 -23.99 31.53 -44.52
C ALA A 34 -24.15 31.61 -42.99
N ALA A 35 -25.25 32.20 -42.49
CA ALA A 35 -25.56 32.25 -41.07
C ALA A 35 -25.78 30.85 -40.47
N ALA A 36 -26.51 29.98 -41.17
CA ALA A 36 -26.71 28.58 -40.75
C ALA A 36 -25.40 27.78 -40.73
N ALA A 37 -24.52 27.97 -41.73
CA ALA A 37 -23.20 27.34 -41.76
C ALA A 37 -22.29 27.84 -40.61
N ALA A 38 -22.31 29.14 -40.31
CA ALA A 38 -21.59 29.71 -39.17
C ALA A 38 -22.10 29.18 -37.83
N ALA A 39 -23.42 29.04 -37.67
CA ALA A 39 -24.04 28.46 -36.48
C ALA A 39 -23.66 26.97 -36.31
N ALA A 40 -23.68 26.18 -37.39
CA ALA A 40 -23.25 24.78 -37.37
C ALA A 40 -21.76 24.64 -37.03
N ALA A 41 -20.90 25.50 -37.58
CA ALA A 41 -19.47 25.53 -37.26
C ALA A 41 -19.21 25.93 -35.79
N ALA A 42 -19.97 26.89 -35.26
CA ALA A 42 -19.90 27.27 -33.84
C ALA A 42 -20.35 26.11 -32.93
N GLN A 43 -21.40 25.39 -33.30
CA GLN A 43 -21.90 24.23 -32.55
C GLN A 43 -20.89 23.07 -32.56
N LEU A 44 -20.25 22.78 -33.70
CA LEU A 44 -19.17 21.80 -33.80
C LEU A 44 -17.97 22.17 -32.90
N LYS A 45 -17.56 23.45 -32.90
CA LYS A 45 -16.48 23.94 -32.01
C LYS A 45 -16.85 23.80 -30.54
N ALA A 46 -18.10 24.12 -30.17
CA ALA A 46 -18.58 23.95 -28.80
C ALA A 46 -18.58 22.47 -28.37
N ILE A 47 -19.03 21.56 -29.23
CA ILE A 47 -18.97 20.11 -29.00
C ILE A 47 -17.51 19.65 -28.84
N GLN A 48 -16.60 20.09 -29.71
CA GLN A 48 -15.17 19.75 -29.60
C GLN A 48 -14.53 20.27 -28.31
N ALA A 49 -14.83 21.52 -27.92
CA ALA A 49 -14.34 22.09 -26.67
C ALA A 49 -14.86 21.34 -25.44
N SER A 50 -16.17 21.00 -25.43
CA SER A 50 -16.76 20.21 -24.34
C SER A 50 -16.15 18.81 -24.24
N ARG A 51 -15.89 18.15 -25.38
CA ARG A 51 -15.20 16.85 -25.43
C ARG A 51 -13.77 16.95 -24.90
N GLN A 52 -13.02 17.99 -25.26
CA GLN A 52 -11.67 18.21 -24.74
C GLN A 52 -11.67 18.46 -23.23
N GLN A 53 -12.65 19.20 -22.71
CA GLN A 53 -12.79 19.40 -21.27
C GLN A 53 -13.10 18.09 -20.54
N ALA A 54 -14.02 17.28 -21.08
CA ALA A 54 -14.34 15.96 -20.52
C ALA A 54 -13.11 15.03 -20.51
N ILE A 55 -12.33 14.99 -21.60
CA ILE A 55 -11.08 14.22 -21.68
C ILE A 55 -10.06 14.70 -20.64
N ARG A 56 -9.91 16.02 -20.44
CA ARG A 56 -8.99 16.57 -19.42
C ARG A 56 -9.43 16.24 -17.99
N GLN A 57 -10.73 16.20 -17.73
CA GLN A 57 -11.25 15.78 -16.43
C GLN A 57 -11.00 14.28 -16.20
N LEU A 58 -11.27 13.46 -17.20
CA LEU A 58 -11.02 12.02 -17.15
C LEU A 58 -9.53 11.70 -16.96
N ALA A 59 -8.65 12.38 -17.70
CA ALA A 59 -7.20 12.24 -17.56
C ALA A 59 -6.76 12.56 -16.12
N ARG A 60 -7.22 13.70 -15.57
CA ARG A 60 -6.92 14.07 -14.18
C ARG A 60 -7.41 13.02 -13.18
N GLN A 61 -8.64 12.55 -13.32
CA GLN A 61 -9.20 11.52 -12.43
C GLN A 61 -8.37 10.24 -12.44
N ARG A 62 -7.98 9.74 -13.63
CA ARG A 62 -7.16 8.51 -13.75
C ARG A 62 -5.76 8.70 -13.21
N THR A 63 -5.13 9.85 -13.46
CA THR A 63 -3.83 10.18 -12.87
C THR A 63 -3.90 10.18 -11.34
N ARG A 64 -4.95 10.78 -10.76
CA ARG A 64 -5.15 10.76 -9.30
C ARG A 64 -5.26 9.36 -8.73
N GLN A 65 -6.09 8.52 -9.36
CA GLN A 65 -6.22 7.12 -8.97
C GLN A 65 -4.88 6.39 -9.06
N ALA A 66 -4.14 6.56 -10.17
CA ALA A 66 -2.86 5.89 -10.35
C ALA A 66 -1.81 6.33 -9.31
N VAL A 67 -1.77 7.61 -8.94
CA VAL A 67 -0.92 8.13 -7.87
C VAL A 67 -1.31 7.51 -6.53
N ALA A 68 -2.60 7.53 -6.17
CA ALA A 68 -3.09 6.93 -4.92
C ALA A 68 -2.70 5.45 -4.81
N LEU A 69 -3.00 4.65 -5.85
CA LEU A 69 -2.66 3.24 -5.93
C LEU A 69 -1.16 2.97 -5.73
N SER A 70 -0.32 3.79 -6.37
CA SER A 70 1.13 3.71 -6.25
C SER A 70 1.60 3.99 -4.82
N GLN A 71 1.02 4.99 -4.17
CA GLN A 71 1.38 5.33 -2.79
C GLN A 71 0.96 4.27 -1.78
N THR A 72 -0.29 3.81 -1.83
CA THR A 72 -0.79 2.73 -0.96
C THR A 72 0.07 1.48 -1.11
N SER A 73 0.36 1.09 -2.35
CA SER A 73 1.22 -0.06 -2.65
C SER A 73 2.66 0.16 -2.17
N GLY A 74 3.15 1.39 -2.23
CA GLY A 74 4.44 1.79 -1.68
C GLY A 74 4.53 1.55 -0.17
N LEU A 75 3.55 2.05 0.59
CA LEU A 75 3.46 1.85 2.04
C LEU A 75 3.37 0.37 2.40
N LEU A 76 2.49 -0.38 1.73
CA LEU A 76 2.34 -1.81 1.94
C LEU A 76 3.63 -2.60 1.64
N LEU A 77 4.41 -2.18 0.64
CA LEU A 77 5.73 -2.77 0.35
C LEU A 77 6.75 -2.47 1.46
N LEU A 78 6.76 -1.24 1.99
CA LEU A 78 7.62 -0.85 3.11
C LEU A 78 7.30 -1.67 4.36
N GLU A 79 6.02 -1.83 4.67
CA GLU A 79 5.57 -2.60 5.82
C GLU A 79 5.96 -4.09 5.65
N ALA A 80 5.67 -4.68 4.50
CA ALA A 80 5.97 -6.10 4.24
C ALA A 80 7.47 -6.40 4.39
N GLN A 81 8.33 -5.48 3.96
CA GLN A 81 9.79 -5.56 4.15
C GLN A 81 10.19 -5.46 5.62
N MET A 82 9.52 -4.63 6.41
CA MET A 82 9.80 -4.52 7.85
C MET A 82 9.40 -5.80 8.60
N VAL A 83 8.27 -6.42 8.26
CA VAL A 83 7.86 -7.71 8.84
C VAL A 83 8.92 -8.79 8.60
N GLY A 84 9.54 -8.82 7.41
CA GLY A 84 10.69 -9.68 7.08
C GLY A 84 11.84 -9.59 8.08
N VAL A 85 12.21 -8.36 8.41
CA VAL A 85 13.31 -8.07 9.33
C VAL A 85 12.94 -8.50 10.75
N GLN A 86 11.70 -8.32 11.18
CA GLN A 86 11.24 -8.71 12.53
C GLN A 86 11.26 -10.21 12.77
N GLN A 87 10.92 -11.03 11.76
CA GLN A 87 10.95 -12.49 11.92
C GLN A 87 12.36 -13.05 12.20
N ARG A 88 13.43 -12.29 11.91
CA ARG A 88 14.81 -12.67 12.28
C ARG A 88 15.00 -12.86 13.79
N MET A 89 14.17 -12.21 14.61
CA MET A 89 14.35 -12.14 16.06
C MET A 89 14.34 -13.50 16.75
N GLY A 90 13.68 -14.51 16.14
CA GLY A 90 13.76 -15.89 16.63
C GLY A 90 15.21 -16.36 16.76
N ALA A 91 16.05 -16.12 15.75
CA ALA A 91 17.44 -16.54 15.76
C ALA A 91 18.29 -15.84 16.84
N LEU A 92 17.92 -14.63 17.26
CA LEU A 92 18.71 -13.86 18.23
C LEU A 92 18.65 -14.44 19.66
N ARG A 93 17.62 -15.22 19.98
CA ARG A 93 17.38 -15.73 21.34
C ARG A 93 18.37 -16.84 21.76
N ASP A 94 18.98 -17.53 20.81
CA ASP A 94 19.77 -18.75 21.07
C ASP A 94 21.29 -18.51 21.23
N GLY A 95 21.73 -17.28 21.49
CA GLY A 95 22.98 -17.04 22.23
C GLY A 95 24.30 -16.92 21.46
N GLY A 96 24.31 -16.95 20.12
CA GLY A 96 25.51 -16.59 19.33
C GLY A 96 25.90 -15.11 19.47
N LYS A 97 27.19 -14.77 19.34
CA LYS A 97 27.65 -13.37 19.42
C LYS A 97 27.58 -12.65 18.10
N ALA A 98 27.72 -13.36 16.99
CA ALA A 98 27.52 -12.79 15.66
C ALA A 98 26.53 -13.64 14.88
N GLY A 99 25.87 -13.02 13.91
CA GLY A 99 24.92 -13.70 13.05
C GLY A 99 24.93 -13.13 11.64
N LEU A 100 24.69 -14.00 10.66
CA LEU A 100 24.32 -13.64 9.30
C LEU A 100 22.93 -14.19 9.03
N TRP A 101 22.11 -13.43 8.32
CA TRP A 101 20.75 -13.86 8.00
C TRP A 101 20.32 -13.38 6.62
N ALA A 102 19.34 -14.10 6.07
CA ALA A 102 18.63 -13.75 4.86
C ALA A 102 17.13 -14.00 5.07
N THR A 103 16.29 -13.10 4.57
CA THR A 103 14.83 -13.24 4.55
C THR A 103 14.31 -12.86 3.19
N GLY A 104 13.19 -13.46 2.81
CA GLY A 104 12.47 -13.10 1.61
C GLY A 104 11.02 -13.51 1.70
N GLY A 105 10.19 -12.86 0.91
CA GLY A 105 8.76 -13.13 0.92
C GLY A 105 8.06 -12.53 -0.27
N GLY A 106 6.77 -12.82 -0.32
CA GLY A 106 5.88 -12.18 -1.26
C GLY A 106 4.49 -12.04 -0.67
N SER A 107 3.77 -11.02 -1.12
CA SER A 107 2.40 -10.76 -0.71
C SER A 107 1.51 -10.57 -1.92
N ARG A 108 0.28 -11.05 -1.83
CA ARG A 108 -0.81 -10.73 -2.75
C ARG A 108 -1.85 -9.97 -1.97
N LEU A 109 -2.20 -8.81 -2.49
CA LEU A 109 -3.16 -7.90 -1.90
C LEU A 109 -4.28 -7.65 -2.90
N HIS A 110 -5.50 -7.68 -2.39
CA HIS A 110 -6.65 -7.08 -3.03
C HIS A 110 -7.13 -5.96 -2.11
N ALA A 111 -7.18 -4.76 -2.65
CA ALA A 111 -7.67 -3.60 -1.95
C ALA A 111 -8.91 -3.09 -2.67
N ASP A 112 -9.93 -2.76 -1.88
CA ASP A 112 -11.22 -2.25 -2.31
C ASP A 112 -11.51 -1.11 -1.34
N THR A 113 -11.36 0.13 -1.80
CA THR A 113 -11.43 1.31 -0.94
C THR A 113 -12.53 2.22 -1.47
N ASP A 114 -13.26 2.90 -0.60
CA ASP A 114 -14.43 3.71 -0.99
C ASP A 114 -14.10 4.78 -2.05
N ASP A 115 -12.84 5.24 -2.11
CA ASP A 115 -12.38 6.32 -2.99
C ASP A 115 -11.51 5.87 -4.18
N THR A 116 -11.16 4.58 -4.29
CA THR A 116 -10.35 4.06 -5.42
C THR A 116 -10.91 2.76 -6.01
N PRO A 117 -10.83 2.56 -7.35
CA PRO A 117 -11.22 1.29 -7.96
C PRO A 117 -10.44 0.13 -7.34
N ALA A 118 -11.12 -0.99 -7.09
CA ALA A 118 -10.49 -2.16 -6.50
C ALA A 118 -9.27 -2.61 -7.32
N PHE A 119 -8.13 -2.78 -6.67
CA PHE A 119 -6.87 -3.11 -7.35
C PHE A 119 -6.23 -4.38 -6.79
N LYS A 120 -5.31 -4.96 -7.57
CA LYS A 120 -4.50 -6.09 -7.17
C LYS A 120 -3.04 -5.68 -7.15
N ALA A 121 -2.37 -5.94 -6.04
CA ALA A 121 -0.94 -5.76 -5.92
C ALA A 121 -0.25 -7.10 -5.64
N ARG A 122 0.85 -7.35 -6.35
CA ARG A 122 1.76 -8.49 -6.11
C ARG A 122 3.10 -7.95 -5.68
N MET A 123 3.52 -8.31 -4.49
CA MET A 123 4.75 -7.83 -3.89
C MET A 123 5.74 -8.97 -3.71
N GLY A 124 7.02 -8.68 -3.92
CA GLY A 124 8.13 -9.57 -3.64
C GLY A 124 9.28 -8.79 -3.03
N TYR A 125 9.90 -9.33 -1.99
CA TYR A 125 10.99 -8.64 -1.30
C TYR A 125 12.01 -9.63 -0.74
N GLY A 126 13.23 -9.14 -0.54
CA GLY A 126 14.30 -9.89 0.09
C GLY A 126 15.33 -8.97 0.73
N ALA A 127 15.90 -9.44 1.83
CA ALA A 127 16.95 -8.73 2.55
C ALA A 127 17.97 -9.71 3.11
N VAL A 128 19.20 -9.22 3.25
CA VAL A 128 20.29 -9.91 3.93
C VAL A 128 20.91 -8.97 4.94
N GLY A 129 21.42 -9.52 6.03
CA GLY A 129 22.02 -8.72 7.07
C GLY A 129 22.92 -9.52 7.99
N GLY A 130 23.51 -8.78 8.92
CA GLY A 130 24.28 -9.36 10.00
C GLY A 130 24.23 -8.51 11.25
N ASP A 131 24.41 -9.17 12.38
CA ASP A 131 24.46 -8.56 13.71
C ASP A 131 25.65 -9.03 14.52
N TYR A 132 25.95 -8.21 15.51
CA TYR A 132 26.78 -8.58 16.63
C TYR A 132 26.05 -8.29 17.95
N GLY A 133 26.24 -9.16 18.92
CA GLY A 133 25.60 -9.17 20.22
C GLY A 133 26.59 -8.99 21.36
N TRP A 134 26.22 -8.17 22.32
CA TRP A 134 26.94 -8.00 23.58
C TRP A 134 26.01 -8.30 24.75
N ARG A 135 26.56 -8.89 25.80
CA ARG A 135 25.84 -9.05 27.06
C ARG A 135 25.77 -7.68 27.75
N LEU A 136 24.57 -7.21 28.05
CA LEU A 136 24.32 -5.91 28.68
C LEU A 136 23.42 -6.11 29.90
N GLY A 137 24.01 -5.96 31.09
CA GLY A 137 23.32 -6.23 32.35
C GLY A 137 22.87 -7.68 32.45
N ARG A 138 21.56 -7.89 32.59
CA ARG A 138 20.90 -9.22 32.63
C ARG A 138 20.32 -9.66 31.27
N GLY A 139 20.79 -9.06 30.19
CA GLY A 139 20.25 -9.30 28.86
C GLY A 139 21.33 -9.29 27.78
N SER A 140 20.88 -9.37 26.54
CA SER A 140 21.71 -9.33 25.35
C SER A 140 21.23 -8.22 24.42
N LEU A 141 22.15 -7.35 24.01
CA LEU A 141 21.93 -6.30 23.05
C LEU A 141 22.55 -6.70 21.72
N TYR A 142 21.77 -6.68 20.64
CA TYR A 142 22.21 -6.94 19.28
C TYR A 142 22.13 -5.65 18.46
N VAL A 143 23.20 -5.34 17.75
CA VAL A 143 23.23 -4.28 16.75
C VAL A 143 23.51 -4.92 15.41
N GLY A 144 22.72 -4.59 14.40
CA GLY A 144 22.92 -5.11 13.06
C GLY A 144 22.67 -4.12 11.96
N LEU A 145 23.18 -4.48 10.79
CA LEU A 145 23.02 -3.77 9.54
C LEU A 145 22.50 -4.74 8.49
N TYR A 146 21.70 -4.23 7.57
CA TYR A 146 21.10 -5.03 6.52
C TYR A 146 20.83 -4.20 5.28
N GLY A 147 20.61 -4.90 4.17
CA GLY A 147 20.22 -4.30 2.91
C GLY A 147 19.35 -5.23 2.12
N GLY A 148 18.51 -4.67 1.25
CA GLY A 148 17.54 -5.45 0.53
C GLY A 148 16.93 -4.73 -0.66
N THR A 149 16.04 -5.46 -1.32
CA THR A 149 15.30 -5.00 -2.48
C THR A 149 13.84 -5.44 -2.35
N GLY A 150 12.95 -4.74 -3.04
CA GLY A 150 11.58 -5.19 -3.23
C GLY A 150 10.99 -4.66 -4.51
N GLN A 151 9.89 -5.29 -4.91
CA GLN A 151 9.11 -4.92 -6.07
C GLN A 151 7.64 -5.09 -5.75
N ALA A 152 6.81 -4.18 -6.23
CA ALA A 152 5.36 -4.35 -6.28
C ALA A 152 4.89 -4.16 -7.71
N ASP A 153 4.16 -5.13 -8.25
CA ASP A 153 3.44 -5.00 -9.52
C ASP A 153 1.97 -4.74 -9.20
N ILE A 154 1.43 -3.64 -9.71
CA ILE A 154 0.09 -3.10 -9.45
C ILE A 154 -0.72 -3.20 -10.74
N ASP A 155 -1.95 -3.70 -10.63
CA ASP A 155 -2.86 -3.87 -11.75
C ASP A 155 -4.29 -3.65 -11.26
N ASP A 156 -4.98 -2.67 -11.84
CA ASP A 156 -6.40 -2.39 -11.56
C ASP A 156 -7.36 -3.30 -12.36
N GLY A 157 -6.84 -4.10 -13.29
CA GLY A 157 -7.61 -4.98 -14.16
C GLY A 157 -8.31 -4.28 -15.33
N GLU A 158 -8.11 -2.97 -15.51
CA GLU A 158 -8.70 -2.17 -16.57
C GLU A 158 -7.66 -1.32 -17.31
N ILE A 159 -7.21 -0.21 -16.73
CA ILE A 159 -6.55 0.89 -17.43
C ILE A 159 -5.29 1.40 -16.73
N ILE A 160 -5.03 0.99 -15.49
CA ILE A 160 -3.88 1.42 -14.70
C ILE A 160 -3.02 0.20 -14.38
N SER A 161 -1.77 0.25 -14.81
CA SER A 161 -0.73 -0.69 -14.37
C SER A 161 0.45 0.08 -13.80
N GLY A 162 1.11 -0.52 -12.82
CA GLY A 162 2.18 0.14 -12.11
C GLY A 162 3.24 -0.84 -11.61
N LYS A 163 4.46 -0.33 -11.45
CA LYS A 163 5.59 -1.08 -10.95
C LYS A 163 6.41 -0.23 -9.99
N LEU A 164 6.51 -0.71 -8.77
CA LEU A 164 7.38 -0.13 -7.75
C LEU A 164 8.63 -0.97 -7.61
N LYS A 165 9.80 -0.33 -7.53
CA LYS A 165 11.07 -0.97 -7.23
C LYS A 165 11.75 -0.24 -6.09
N ARG A 166 12.07 -0.96 -5.02
CA ARG A 166 12.77 -0.40 -3.86
C ARG A 166 14.13 -1.03 -3.68
N ARG A 167 15.12 -0.20 -3.33
CA ARG A 167 16.42 -0.64 -2.78
C ARG A 167 16.66 0.10 -1.48
N PHE A 168 17.07 -0.62 -0.44
CA PHE A 168 17.21 -0.03 0.88
C PHE A 168 18.39 -0.61 1.65
N VAL A 169 18.83 0.18 2.61
CA VAL A 169 19.74 -0.21 3.69
C VAL A 169 19.08 0.12 5.02
N GLY A 170 19.41 -0.63 6.05
CA GLY A 170 18.81 -0.47 7.36
C GLY A 170 19.73 -0.88 8.48
N SER A 171 19.30 -0.51 9.68
CA SER A 171 19.95 -0.87 10.93
C SER A 171 18.92 -1.29 11.96
N TYR A 172 19.35 -2.03 12.96
CA TYR A 172 18.51 -2.37 14.09
C TYR A 172 19.30 -2.46 15.38
N LEU A 173 18.56 -2.30 16.47
CA LEU A 173 18.97 -2.49 17.84
C LEU A 173 17.91 -3.38 18.51
N THR A 174 18.32 -4.57 18.95
CA THR A 174 17.41 -5.51 19.62
C THR A 174 17.95 -5.84 20.99
N TYR A 175 17.16 -5.64 22.03
CA TYR A 175 17.50 -6.03 23.39
C TYR A 175 16.57 -7.14 23.87
N PHE A 176 17.15 -8.22 24.38
CA PHE A 176 16.43 -9.30 25.05
C PHE A 176 16.85 -9.35 26.51
N GLU A 177 15.88 -9.43 27.42
CA GLU A 177 16.11 -9.73 28.82
C GLU A 177 15.93 -11.23 29.09
N GLU A 178 16.65 -11.77 30.07
CA GLU A 178 16.59 -13.18 30.47
C GLU A 178 15.17 -13.65 30.89
N ASN A 179 14.29 -12.71 31.29
CA ASN A 179 12.90 -13.01 31.68
C ASN A 179 11.93 -13.20 30.50
N GLY A 180 12.39 -13.02 29.25
CA GLY A 180 11.57 -13.16 28.05
C GLY A 180 11.08 -11.84 27.44
N TRP A 181 11.22 -10.71 28.15
CA TRP A 181 10.93 -9.38 27.60
C TRP A 181 11.93 -9.02 26.50
N TYR A 182 11.46 -8.28 25.49
CA TYR A 182 12.31 -7.72 24.47
C TYR A 182 11.85 -6.35 23.98
N VAL A 183 12.78 -5.61 23.39
CA VAL A 183 12.51 -4.43 22.58
C VAL A 183 13.36 -4.48 21.31
N ASP A 184 12.75 -4.19 20.17
CA ASP A 184 13.40 -4.07 18.86
C ASP A 184 13.15 -2.68 18.31
N LEU A 185 14.23 -2.03 17.87
CA LEU A 185 14.20 -0.79 17.13
C LEU A 185 14.83 -1.07 15.78
N ALA A 186 14.09 -0.88 14.69
CA ALA A 186 14.58 -1.10 13.34
C ALA A 186 14.31 0.11 12.46
N SER A 187 15.24 0.42 11.56
CA SER A 187 15.07 1.50 10.60
C SER A 187 15.58 1.09 9.22
N GLN A 188 14.99 1.66 8.18
CA GLN A 188 15.32 1.46 6.77
C GLN A 188 15.27 2.79 6.04
N LEU A 189 16.23 3.03 5.17
CA LEU A 189 16.25 4.15 4.23
C LEU A 189 16.59 3.62 2.83
N GLY A 190 15.93 4.16 1.82
CA GLY A 190 16.11 3.67 0.46
C GLY A 190 15.47 4.56 -0.59
N SER A 191 15.67 4.19 -1.85
CA SER A 191 14.96 4.79 -2.97
C SER A 191 13.78 3.91 -3.37
N LEU A 192 12.64 4.53 -3.63
CA LEU A 192 11.47 3.91 -4.24
C LEU A 192 11.30 4.51 -5.63
N LYS A 193 11.43 3.68 -6.65
CA LYS A 193 11.16 4.03 -8.04
C LYS A 193 9.75 3.58 -8.39
N SER A 194 8.92 4.50 -8.88
CA SER A 194 7.57 4.26 -9.35
C SER A 194 7.52 4.42 -10.86
N GLU A 195 7.07 3.38 -11.56
CA GLU A 195 6.79 3.36 -13.00
C GLU A 195 5.29 3.12 -13.16
N ILE A 196 4.52 4.11 -13.63
CA ILE A 196 3.05 4.05 -13.74
C ILE A 196 2.65 4.22 -15.21
N GLN A 197 1.73 3.38 -15.67
CA GLN A 197 1.13 3.46 -17.00
C GLN A 197 -0.38 3.62 -16.87
N VAL A 198 -0.92 4.63 -17.56
CA VAL A 198 -2.36 4.92 -17.60
C VAL A 198 -2.85 4.89 -19.06
N GLU A 199 -3.77 3.99 -19.34
CA GLU A 199 -4.40 3.86 -20.65
C GLU A 199 -5.62 4.79 -20.78
N MET A 200 -5.72 5.46 -21.93
CA MET A 200 -6.84 6.31 -22.33
C MET A 200 -7.45 5.85 -23.65
N PRO A 201 -8.28 4.79 -23.65
CA PRO A 201 -8.93 4.27 -24.85
C PRO A 201 -9.81 5.30 -25.58
N GLU A 202 -10.36 6.28 -24.84
CA GLU A 202 -11.23 7.34 -25.38
C GLU A 202 -10.52 8.27 -26.38
N ILE A 203 -9.19 8.29 -26.33
CA ILE A 203 -8.32 9.07 -27.22
C ILE A 203 -7.21 8.24 -27.87
N ASP A 204 -7.24 6.92 -27.70
CA ASP A 204 -6.22 5.97 -28.20
C ASP A 204 -4.79 6.40 -27.80
N ARG A 205 -4.60 6.68 -26.50
CA ARG A 205 -3.30 7.06 -25.94
C ARG A 205 -2.97 6.29 -24.67
N VAL A 206 -1.67 6.15 -24.44
CA VAL A 206 -1.09 5.65 -23.21
C VAL A 206 -0.19 6.74 -22.63
N TYR A 207 -0.27 6.95 -21.32
CA TYR A 207 0.58 7.89 -20.58
C TYR A 207 1.47 7.09 -19.64
N ASP A 208 2.77 7.32 -19.73
CA ASP A 208 3.78 6.71 -18.87
C ASP A 208 4.38 7.79 -17.97
N ASP A 209 4.53 7.49 -16.69
CA ASP A 209 5.22 8.34 -15.71
C ASP A 209 6.26 7.53 -14.94
N GLU A 210 7.41 8.16 -14.68
CA GLU A 210 8.49 7.57 -13.91
C GLU A 210 8.98 8.58 -12.87
N ASP A 211 8.87 8.21 -11.60
CA ASP A 211 9.35 9.01 -10.48
C ASP A 211 10.27 8.19 -9.56
N THR A 212 11.19 8.87 -8.89
CA THR A 212 12.04 8.26 -7.86
C THR A 212 12.16 9.20 -6.68
N HIS A 213 11.66 8.74 -5.53
CA HIS A 213 11.75 9.48 -4.28
C HIS A 213 12.44 8.64 -3.20
N GLN A 214 12.83 9.32 -2.11
CA GLN A 214 13.37 8.66 -0.93
C GLN A 214 12.24 8.09 -0.08
N ALA A 215 12.50 6.97 0.57
CA ALA A 215 11.58 6.35 1.50
C ALA A 215 12.31 5.94 2.78
N PHE A 216 11.73 6.28 3.92
CA PHE A 216 12.18 5.94 5.25
C PHE A 216 11.12 5.12 5.98
N THR A 217 11.55 4.11 6.72
CA THR A 217 10.70 3.31 7.60
C THR A 217 11.41 3.14 8.92
N GLY A 218 10.72 3.44 10.02
CA GLY A 218 11.18 3.20 11.38
C GLY A 218 10.16 2.36 12.14
N SER A 219 10.61 1.42 12.96
CA SER A 219 9.72 0.65 13.81
C SER A 219 10.29 0.48 15.20
N ILE A 220 9.41 0.53 16.19
CA ILE A 220 9.70 0.10 17.55
C ILE A 220 8.70 -0.99 17.91
N GLU A 221 9.21 -2.12 18.37
CA GLU A 221 8.42 -3.26 18.81
C GLU A 221 8.86 -3.68 20.21
N THR A 222 7.92 -4.10 21.03
CA THR A 222 8.18 -4.76 22.30
C THR A 222 7.25 -5.94 22.47
N GLY A 223 7.71 -6.95 23.19
CA GLY A 223 6.90 -8.11 23.52
C GLY A 223 7.47 -8.85 24.71
N TYR A 224 6.74 -9.88 25.14
CA TYR A 224 7.14 -10.68 26.30
C TYR A 224 6.89 -12.14 26.03
N HIS A 225 7.94 -12.95 26.06
CA HIS A 225 7.83 -14.38 25.84
C HIS A 225 7.48 -15.12 27.14
N PHE A 226 6.21 -15.52 27.31
CA PHE A 226 5.78 -16.33 28.43
C PHE A 226 5.95 -17.82 28.08
N ALA A 227 6.94 -18.45 28.70
CA ALA A 227 7.03 -19.91 28.72
C ALA A 227 5.92 -20.50 29.60
N LEU A 228 5.22 -21.49 29.05
CA LEU A 228 4.12 -22.23 29.69
C LEU A 228 4.55 -23.68 29.93
N ARG A 229 3.66 -24.50 30.51
CA ARG A 229 3.89 -25.94 30.70
C ARG A 229 4.01 -26.67 29.36
N ASP A 230 4.65 -27.84 29.38
CA ASP A 230 4.77 -28.75 28.24
C ASP A 230 5.37 -28.10 26.97
N ASP A 231 6.30 -27.18 27.19
CA ASP A 231 7.03 -26.41 26.18
C ASP A 231 6.16 -25.51 25.30
N TRP A 232 4.95 -25.17 25.77
CA TRP A 232 4.13 -24.16 25.14
C TRP A 232 4.64 -22.76 25.45
N PHE A 233 4.38 -21.80 24.56
CA PHE A 233 4.62 -20.39 24.85
C PHE A 233 3.50 -19.51 24.31
N VAL A 234 3.38 -18.34 24.92
CA VAL A 234 2.60 -17.23 24.37
C VAL A 234 3.44 -15.95 24.44
N GLU A 235 3.40 -15.16 23.37
CA GLU A 235 4.20 -13.97 23.21
C GLU A 235 3.30 -12.84 22.70
N PRO A 236 2.68 -12.05 23.60
CA PRO A 236 2.05 -10.79 23.22
C PRO A 236 3.11 -9.79 22.74
N GLN A 237 2.72 -8.99 21.76
CA GLN A 237 3.57 -8.06 21.03
C GLN A 237 2.82 -6.75 20.78
N ALA A 238 3.53 -5.64 20.85
CA ALA A 238 3.05 -4.33 20.48
C ALA A 238 4.10 -3.61 19.65
N GLN A 239 3.69 -2.94 18.58
CA GLN A 239 4.58 -2.26 17.66
C GLN A 239 3.98 -0.93 17.21
N LEU A 240 4.87 0.04 16.98
CA LEU A 240 4.59 1.23 16.19
C LEU A 240 5.52 1.23 14.97
N LEU A 241 4.93 1.46 13.81
CA LEU A 241 5.60 1.59 12.53
C LEU A 241 5.36 3.02 12.01
N TYR A 242 6.42 3.68 11.60
CA TYR A 242 6.40 4.98 10.97
C TYR A 242 7.01 4.87 9.58
N GLU A 243 6.28 5.33 8.58
CA GLU A 243 6.69 5.30 7.19
C GLU A 243 6.64 6.70 6.62
N ARG A 244 7.65 7.06 5.84
CA ARG A 244 7.73 8.34 5.16
C ARG A 244 8.26 8.14 3.75
N SER A 245 7.46 8.46 2.75
CA SER A 245 7.83 8.56 1.35
C SER A 245 7.56 9.99 0.85
N SER A 246 6.66 10.15 -0.12
CA SER A 246 5.96 11.40 -0.44
C SER A 246 4.88 11.74 0.58
N GLN A 247 4.36 10.74 1.31
CA GLN A 247 3.42 10.90 2.43
C GLN A 247 3.99 10.30 3.72
N HIS A 248 3.34 10.53 4.85
CA HIS A 248 3.70 9.92 6.14
C HIS A 248 2.55 9.07 6.68
N SER A 249 2.89 7.93 7.27
CA SER A 249 1.93 6.97 7.82
C SER A 249 2.43 6.46 9.16
N VAL A 250 1.52 6.32 10.12
CA VAL A 250 1.78 5.68 11.41
C VAL A 250 0.83 4.51 11.58
N VAL A 251 1.40 3.31 11.69
CA VAL A 251 0.64 2.08 11.93
C VAL A 251 0.96 1.53 13.31
N GLY A 252 -0.06 1.31 14.13
CA GLY A 252 0.05 0.56 15.37
C GLY A 252 -0.29 -0.90 15.15
N ARG A 253 0.47 -1.83 15.72
CA ARG A 253 0.15 -3.26 15.70
C ARG A 253 0.11 -3.80 17.12
N LEU A 254 -0.98 -4.50 17.45
CA LEU A 254 -1.09 -5.35 18.62
C LEU A 254 -1.21 -6.78 18.16
N GLY A 255 -0.40 -7.69 18.70
CA GLY A 255 -0.38 -9.07 18.27
C GLY A 255 -0.08 -10.04 19.39
N VAL A 256 -0.33 -11.31 19.10
CA VAL A 256 0.06 -12.42 19.93
C VAL A 256 0.57 -13.54 19.04
N ARG A 257 1.67 -14.15 19.46
CA ARG A 257 2.21 -15.38 18.89
C ARG A 257 2.10 -16.48 19.93
N ALA A 258 1.56 -17.63 19.57
CA ALA A 258 1.48 -18.78 20.45
C ALA A 258 2.01 -20.01 19.72
N GLY A 259 2.78 -20.84 20.40
CA GLY A 259 3.40 -21.98 19.77
C GLY A 259 3.96 -22.96 20.78
N ARG A 260 4.75 -23.89 20.27
CA ARG A 260 5.35 -24.94 21.09
C ARG A 260 6.78 -25.18 20.68
N ASP A 261 7.67 -25.37 21.65
CA ASP A 261 9.08 -25.67 21.45
C ASP A 261 9.33 -27.18 21.55
N LEU A 262 9.39 -27.86 20.41
CA LEU A 262 9.59 -29.31 20.36
C LEU A 262 11.07 -29.62 20.19
N SER A 263 11.70 -30.23 21.20
CA SER A 263 13.06 -30.74 21.08
C SER A 263 13.09 -31.99 20.17
N LEU A 264 13.91 -31.94 19.10
CA LEU A 264 14.10 -33.04 18.15
C LEU A 264 15.40 -33.82 18.44
N SER A 265 16.46 -33.11 18.84
CA SER A 265 17.76 -33.65 19.25
C SER A 265 18.34 -32.78 20.37
N GLU A 266 19.57 -33.08 20.81
CA GLU A 266 20.28 -32.29 21.84
C GLU A 266 20.46 -30.82 21.43
N ASP A 267 20.61 -30.56 20.14
CA ASP A 267 20.88 -29.26 19.51
C ASP A 267 19.83 -28.87 18.44
N GLY A 268 18.72 -29.62 18.36
CA GLY A 268 17.70 -29.47 17.33
C GLY A 268 16.33 -29.16 17.93
N ARG A 269 15.66 -28.12 17.43
CA ARG A 269 14.34 -27.67 17.89
C ARG A 269 13.40 -27.41 16.72
N LEU A 270 12.15 -27.80 16.86
CA LEU A 270 11.06 -27.45 15.95
C LEU A 270 10.03 -26.61 16.69
N GLN A 271 9.72 -25.44 16.16
CA GLN A 271 8.81 -24.48 16.76
C GLN A 271 7.65 -24.19 15.80
N PRO A 272 6.56 -24.97 15.81
CA PRO A 272 5.30 -24.57 15.18
C PRO A 272 4.64 -23.45 15.99
N TYR A 273 4.04 -22.48 15.30
CA TYR A 273 3.35 -21.36 15.94
C TYR A 273 2.21 -20.82 15.09
N LEU A 274 1.29 -20.13 15.78
CA LEU A 274 0.22 -19.33 15.23
C LEU A 274 0.42 -17.87 15.64
N THR A 275 -0.06 -16.97 14.80
CA THR A 275 -0.09 -15.53 15.09
C THR A 275 -1.49 -14.97 14.88
N LEU A 276 -1.84 -14.00 15.71
CA LEU A 276 -3.00 -13.14 15.52
C LEU A 276 -2.52 -11.71 15.74
N SER A 277 -2.92 -10.77 14.89
CA SER A 277 -2.58 -9.36 15.04
C SER A 277 -3.70 -8.46 14.55
N TYR A 278 -3.83 -7.31 15.17
CA TYR A 278 -4.63 -6.18 14.73
C TYR A 278 -3.68 -5.03 14.39
N LEU A 279 -3.87 -4.43 13.23
CA LEU A 279 -3.15 -3.27 12.76
C LEU A 279 -4.14 -2.11 12.66
N ALA A 280 -3.79 -0.98 13.27
CA ALA A 280 -4.56 0.24 13.29
C ALA A 280 -3.79 1.35 12.57
N GLN A 281 -4.45 2.07 11.66
CA GLN A 281 -3.91 3.27 11.05
C GLN A 281 -4.11 4.46 12.01
N LEU A 282 -3.04 5.06 12.52
CA LEU A 282 -3.09 6.02 13.64
C LEU A 282 -2.91 7.48 13.23
N ALA A 283 -2.22 7.75 12.11
CA ALA A 283 -2.04 9.10 11.59
C ALA A 283 -2.20 9.11 10.06
N GLU A 284 -2.85 10.18 9.60
CA GLU A 284 -3.27 10.45 8.23
C GLU A 284 -2.73 11.81 7.80
N ASP A 285 -2.20 11.84 6.58
CA ASP A 285 -1.97 13.04 5.80
C ASP A 285 -2.01 12.57 4.35
N ASP A 286 -3.22 12.61 3.84
CA ASP A 286 -3.62 11.82 2.67
C ASP A 286 -3.37 12.61 1.39
N GLU A 287 -2.82 13.82 1.53
CA GLU A 287 -2.67 14.82 0.50
C GLU A 287 -1.30 14.71 -0.18
N VAL A 288 -1.28 14.17 -1.40
CA VAL A 288 -0.09 14.15 -2.25
C VAL A 288 -0.21 15.26 -3.30
N ASP A 289 0.74 16.19 -3.32
CA ASP A 289 0.82 17.19 -4.40
C ASP A 289 1.38 16.53 -5.67
N TYR A 290 0.55 16.43 -6.71
CA TYR A 290 0.98 16.01 -8.04
C TYR A 290 0.61 17.09 -9.07
N GLY A 291 1.60 17.85 -9.51
CA GLY A 291 1.42 18.89 -10.52
C GLY A 291 0.62 20.11 -10.05
N GLY A 292 0.64 20.42 -8.75
CA GLY A 292 -0.07 21.55 -8.14
C GLY A 292 -1.57 21.30 -7.88
N GLU A 293 -2.04 20.06 -7.99
CA GLU A 293 -3.33 19.61 -7.47
C GLU A 293 -3.08 18.56 -6.37
N SER A 294 -3.85 18.66 -5.29
CA SER A 294 -3.82 17.68 -4.21
C SER A 294 -4.62 16.43 -4.55
N VAL A 295 -4.04 15.28 -4.22
CA VAL A 295 -4.61 13.95 -4.48
C VAL A 295 -4.71 13.19 -3.17
N GLU A 296 -5.92 12.75 -2.82
CA GLU A 296 -6.17 11.85 -1.69
C GLU A 296 -5.65 10.45 -2.05
N ALA A 297 -4.66 9.97 -1.29
CA ALA A 297 -4.14 8.62 -1.41
C ALA A 297 -4.76 7.72 -0.33
N ALA A 298 -5.56 6.74 -0.73
CA ALA A 298 -6.16 5.77 0.18
C ALA A 298 -5.10 5.03 1.01
N LEU A 299 -5.23 5.03 2.33
CA LEU A 299 -4.38 4.22 3.20
C LEU A 299 -4.93 2.79 3.31
N PRO A 300 -4.10 1.80 3.69
CA PRO A 300 -4.55 0.41 3.80
C PRO A 300 -5.59 0.13 4.91
N GLY A 301 -5.85 1.11 5.77
CA GLY A 301 -6.81 1.03 6.86
C GLY A 301 -6.50 0.01 7.94
N ASP A 302 -7.48 -0.13 8.84
CA ASP A 302 -7.46 -1.07 9.94
C ASP A 302 -7.64 -2.50 9.42
N ARG A 303 -6.83 -3.43 9.91
CA ARG A 303 -6.86 -4.82 9.47
C ARG A 303 -6.46 -5.80 10.55
N TRP A 304 -7.07 -6.98 10.52
CA TRP A 304 -6.60 -8.11 11.29
C TRP A 304 -5.79 -9.06 10.40
N ARG A 305 -4.84 -9.75 11.03
CA ARG A 305 -4.01 -10.77 10.39
C ARG A 305 -3.98 -12.02 11.26
N VAL A 306 -4.13 -13.17 10.63
CA VAL A 306 -3.85 -14.48 11.21
C VAL A 306 -2.71 -15.12 10.44
N GLY A 307 -1.88 -15.88 11.14
CA GLY A 307 -0.77 -16.57 10.50
C GLY A 307 -0.44 -17.88 11.17
N ALA A 308 0.26 -18.71 10.41
CA ALA A 308 0.82 -19.96 10.87
C ALA A 308 2.23 -20.11 10.31
N GLY A 309 3.15 -20.53 11.15
CA GLY A 309 4.54 -20.69 10.77
C GLY A 309 5.23 -21.82 11.50
N LEU A 310 6.41 -22.14 11.00
CA LEU A 310 7.28 -23.17 11.51
C LEU A 310 8.69 -22.63 11.51
N ALA A 311 9.38 -22.71 12.64
CA ALA A 311 10.81 -22.49 12.73
C ALA A 311 11.52 -23.80 13.10
N PHE A 312 12.72 -23.97 12.56
CA PHE A 312 13.57 -25.11 12.82
C PHE A 312 14.98 -24.61 13.14
N ASP A 313 15.50 -25.06 14.26
CA ASP A 313 16.84 -24.76 14.76
C ASP A 313 17.65 -26.05 14.78
N GLN A 314 18.92 -25.99 14.33
CA GLN A 314 19.87 -27.09 14.36
C GLN A 314 21.28 -26.53 14.57
N GLY A 315 21.82 -26.68 15.78
CA GLY A 315 23.10 -26.08 16.16
C GLY A 315 23.11 -24.57 15.91
N SER A 316 24.02 -24.10 15.06
CA SER A 316 24.16 -22.68 14.69
C SER A 316 23.15 -22.19 13.63
N HIS A 317 22.28 -23.06 13.13
CA HIS A 317 21.41 -22.78 12.00
C HIS A 317 19.96 -22.62 12.44
N ARG A 318 19.28 -21.60 11.92
CA ARG A 318 17.83 -21.46 12.01
C ARG A 318 17.22 -21.22 10.65
N ALA A 319 16.12 -21.89 10.35
CA ALA A 319 15.26 -21.59 9.22
C ALA A 319 13.83 -21.39 9.69
N TYR A 320 13.05 -20.59 8.98
CA TYR A 320 11.62 -20.47 9.22
C TYR A 320 10.83 -20.28 7.93
N ALA A 321 9.56 -20.68 8.01
CA ALA A 321 8.54 -20.40 7.02
C ALA A 321 7.28 -19.91 7.72
N ASP A 322 6.62 -18.90 7.16
CA ASP A 322 5.44 -18.28 7.74
C ASP A 322 4.45 -17.91 6.63
N LEU A 323 3.17 -18.20 6.86
CA LEU A 323 2.06 -17.86 5.98
C LEU A 323 1.09 -17.00 6.78
N ARG A 324 0.68 -15.87 6.21
CA ARG A 324 -0.31 -14.96 6.79
C ARG A 324 -1.46 -14.70 5.86
N TYR A 325 -2.63 -14.56 6.45
CA TYR A 325 -3.84 -14.07 5.83
C TYR A 325 -4.32 -12.84 6.59
N GLY A 326 -4.70 -11.79 5.87
CA GLY A 326 -5.23 -10.56 6.45
C GLY A 326 -6.51 -10.11 5.76
N HIS A 327 -7.32 -9.38 6.51
CA HIS A 327 -8.55 -8.74 6.03
C HIS A 327 -8.78 -7.46 6.84
N GLY A 328 -9.22 -6.40 6.17
CA GLY A 328 -9.46 -5.08 6.74
C GLY A 328 -10.57 -4.34 6.01
N SER A 329 -10.77 -3.08 6.40
CA SER A 329 -11.74 -2.18 5.74
C SER A 329 -11.40 -1.95 4.27
N ASP A 330 -10.14 -1.62 3.99
CA ASP A 330 -9.70 -1.17 2.67
C ASP A 330 -8.85 -2.24 1.95
N VAL A 331 -8.27 -3.15 2.72
CA VAL A 331 -7.58 -4.34 2.21
C VAL A 331 -8.49 -5.55 2.40
N SER A 332 -9.27 -5.85 1.36
CA SER A 332 -10.25 -6.95 1.38
C SER A 332 -9.59 -8.33 1.46
N GLN A 333 -8.37 -8.48 0.96
CA GLN A 333 -7.61 -9.71 1.13
C GLN A 333 -6.10 -9.48 1.06
N GLU A 334 -5.39 -9.95 2.09
CA GLU A 334 -3.94 -10.06 2.09
C GLU A 334 -3.53 -11.54 2.23
N THR A 335 -2.57 -11.99 1.44
CA THR A 335 -1.94 -13.29 1.61
C THR A 335 -0.44 -13.15 1.45
N ALA A 336 0.31 -13.38 2.52
CA ALA A 336 1.75 -13.20 2.55
C ALA A 336 2.46 -14.51 2.91
N VAL A 337 3.55 -14.79 2.21
CA VAL A 337 4.46 -15.92 2.50
C VAL A 337 5.84 -15.36 2.77
N MET A 338 6.48 -15.88 3.81
CA MET A 338 7.80 -15.47 4.22
C MET A 338 8.67 -16.67 4.54
N LEU A 339 9.94 -16.55 4.18
CA LEU A 339 10.98 -17.53 4.43
C LEU A 339 12.20 -16.80 4.96
N GLY A 340 12.92 -17.43 5.87
CA GLY A 340 14.19 -16.89 6.32
C GLY A 340 15.13 -17.94 6.84
N TYR A 341 16.39 -17.56 6.89
CA TYR A 341 17.48 -18.37 7.36
C TYR A 341 18.49 -17.50 8.11
N ALA A 342 19.03 -18.02 9.19
CA ALA A 342 20.07 -17.39 9.98
C ALA A 342 21.14 -18.41 10.38
N TYR A 343 22.38 -17.93 10.44
CA TYR A 343 23.54 -18.66 10.92
C TYR A 343 24.24 -17.84 12.01
N ARG A 344 24.54 -18.46 13.15
CA ARG A 344 25.18 -17.80 14.30
C ARG A 344 26.51 -18.43 14.70
N PHE A 345 27.49 -17.60 15.04
CA PHE A 345 28.84 -18.02 15.41
C PHE A 345 29.46 -17.18 16.54
#